data_AF-A0A7S0D9M3-F1
#
_entry.id   AF-A0A7S0D9M3-F1
#
_cell.length_a   1.000
_cell.length_b   1.000
_cell.length_c   1.000
_cell.angle_alpha   90.00
_cell.angle_beta   90.00
_cell.angle_gamma   90.00
#
_symmetry.space_group_name_H-M   'P 1'
#
loop_
_entity.id
_entity.type
_entity.pdbx_description
1 polymer ?
#
loop_
_entity_poly.entity_id
_entity_poly.type
_entity_poly.pdbx_seq_one_letter_code
_entity_poly.pdbx_strand_id
1 'polypeptide(L)'
;MEATRVAGESAVAKLVSLVEKAQASRAPIEKTINSIAHWYTPAVVIVAVGLVIFDYSRNPHGNHNGSINQALVLLVTACPCALLISTPVTYVCAMAAAAKSLVLVKGGEHLETIAVMKNMALDKTGTLTKAAFSVSSFSIPNISDRLKVLRSVLAVESVSTHPIATALSLYIETQLPPEGKESKDISDFKIVPGKGVESTFEGSRIFIGNNKEKLLDFINSADSGDPWMKAHTELNQWAQDGKTTGVVWINDFPKAYYAVSDIPRTGAKYTVEGLWTLGVQTRMLTGDAKGPARVVGRQIGMNDDMIMSQLLPEDKIRLIRAIKNNALKDIQDNWRLCAPCSGPRKAKLAMVGDGVNDAPAMAAADVAIAMGANGAALAMETADVVLMDSEILKLVWLVKLSRAARRTIIGNITFSIAVKLIVLTLVAFQRADLWMAIFADVGSMLAVTINSTLLLTWESSAPKEKQKRAGRRGEDNKAYGSYGSFDSRKVGGPGTCERGFRDNGENGLELRGFQYSGNESNLEPDLELQGFQYGFSNGSPSNKSDEKELTFDNLVDDLFA
;
A
#
# COMPACT_ATOMS: atom_id res chain seq x y z
N MET A 1 4.26 -34.23 -5.54
CA MET A 1 3.28 -33.13 -5.47
C MET A 1 2.14 -33.50 -6.40
N GLU A 2 0.91 -33.52 -5.90
CA GLU A 2 -0.29 -33.69 -6.75
C GLU A 2 -0.73 -32.34 -7.30
N ALA A 3 -1.07 -32.32 -8.60
CA ALA A 3 -1.57 -31.12 -9.26
C ALA A 3 -3.01 -30.83 -8.81
N THR A 4 -3.23 -29.73 -8.10
CA THR A 4 -4.56 -29.34 -7.60
C THR A 4 -5.43 -28.64 -8.65
N ARG A 5 -4.85 -28.14 -9.76
CA ARG A 5 -5.58 -27.48 -10.87
C ARG A 5 -4.86 -27.65 -12.22
N VAL A 6 -5.63 -27.54 -13.31
CA VAL A 6 -5.17 -27.61 -14.71
C VAL A 6 -4.33 -26.37 -15.08
N ALA A 7 -3.38 -26.49 -16.02
CA ALA A 7 -2.41 -25.43 -16.36
C ALA A 7 -3.05 -24.06 -16.70
N GLY A 8 -4.22 -24.05 -17.35
CA GLY A 8 -4.99 -22.83 -17.67
C GLY A 8 -5.65 -22.14 -16.46
N GLU A 9 -5.75 -22.82 -15.32
CA GLU A 9 -6.27 -22.27 -14.05
C GLU A 9 -5.16 -22.04 -13.01
N SER A 10 -3.90 -22.23 -13.40
CA SER A 10 -2.75 -21.97 -12.54
C SER A 10 -2.71 -20.49 -12.12
N ALA A 11 -2.11 -20.22 -10.97
CA ALA A 11 -1.96 -18.84 -10.48
C ALA A 11 -1.24 -17.95 -11.51
N VAL A 12 -0.31 -18.52 -12.28
CA VAL A 12 0.42 -17.86 -13.37
C VAL A 12 -0.50 -17.54 -14.55
N ALA A 13 -1.32 -18.50 -15.01
CA ALA A 13 -2.27 -18.29 -16.11
C ALA A 13 -3.34 -17.24 -15.74
N LYS A 14 -3.83 -17.25 -14.50
CA LYS A 14 -4.72 -16.19 -14.00
C LYS A 14 -4.03 -14.83 -13.97
N LEU A 15 -2.76 -14.77 -13.56
CA LEU A 15 -1.96 -13.55 -13.59
C LEU A 15 -1.85 -12.98 -15.01
N VAL A 16 -1.52 -13.82 -16.00
CA VAL A 16 -1.42 -13.42 -17.41
C VAL A 16 -2.75 -12.89 -17.94
N SER A 17 -3.84 -13.66 -17.76
CA SER A 17 -5.17 -13.25 -18.26
C SER A 17 -5.72 -11.98 -17.60
N LEU A 18 -5.40 -11.74 -16.32
CA LEU A 18 -5.78 -10.52 -15.62
C LEU A 18 -4.96 -9.33 -16.11
N VAL A 19 -3.67 -9.51 -16.42
CA VAL A 19 -2.82 -8.47 -17.02
C VAL A 19 -3.31 -8.12 -18.42
N GLU A 20 -3.69 -9.09 -19.25
CA GLU A 20 -4.25 -8.85 -20.57
C GLU A 20 -5.57 -8.06 -20.50
N LYS A 21 -6.49 -8.44 -19.61
CA LYS A 21 -7.75 -7.72 -19.39
C LYS A 21 -7.52 -6.29 -18.86
N ALA A 22 -6.51 -6.13 -18.00
CA ALA A 22 -6.11 -4.83 -17.47
C ALA A 22 -5.53 -3.90 -18.55
N GLN A 23 -4.85 -4.45 -19.56
CA GLN A 23 -4.37 -3.67 -20.70
C GLN A 23 -5.51 -3.16 -21.61
N ALA A 24 -6.68 -3.79 -21.56
CA ALA A 24 -7.84 -3.37 -22.35
C ALA A 24 -8.56 -2.14 -21.78
N SER A 25 -8.36 -1.79 -20.49
CA SER A 25 -8.96 -0.60 -19.87
C SER A 25 -8.11 0.65 -20.13
N ARG A 26 -8.70 1.65 -20.81
CA ARG A 26 -8.02 2.88 -21.20
C ARG A 26 -8.05 3.94 -20.11
N ALA A 27 -6.89 4.51 -19.79
CA ALA A 27 -6.73 5.54 -18.77
C ALA A 27 -7.40 6.89 -19.18
N PRO A 28 -7.86 7.71 -18.21
CA PRO A 28 -8.40 9.04 -18.47
C PRO A 28 -7.50 9.95 -19.33
N ILE A 29 -6.20 9.98 -19.06
CA ILE A 29 -5.26 10.78 -19.86
C ILE A 29 -5.18 10.27 -21.31
N GLU A 30 -5.24 8.96 -21.52
CA GLU A 30 -5.27 8.34 -22.86
C GLU A 30 -6.54 8.73 -23.63
N LYS A 31 -7.70 8.69 -22.96
CA LYS A 31 -9.00 9.12 -23.54
C LYS A 31 -8.95 10.58 -23.97
N THR A 32 -8.33 11.44 -23.16
CA THR A 32 -8.19 12.88 -23.45
C THR A 32 -7.34 13.10 -24.71
N ILE A 33 -6.19 12.40 -24.82
CA ILE A 33 -5.31 12.49 -25.99
C ILE A 33 -6.04 12.00 -27.26
N ASN A 34 -6.75 10.87 -27.19
CA ASN A 34 -7.52 10.37 -28.33
C ASN A 34 -8.63 11.33 -28.77
N SER A 35 -9.31 11.98 -27.82
CA SER A 35 -10.35 12.96 -28.15
C SER A 35 -9.78 14.19 -28.87
N ILE A 36 -8.58 14.63 -28.50
CA ILE A 36 -7.88 15.73 -29.19
C ILE A 36 -7.47 15.30 -30.60
N ALA A 37 -6.94 14.08 -30.74
CA ALA A 37 -6.50 13.54 -32.03
C ALA A 37 -7.65 13.47 -33.06
N HIS A 38 -8.88 13.17 -32.63
CA HIS A 38 -10.05 13.11 -33.50
C HIS A 38 -10.36 14.44 -34.22
N TRP A 39 -10.16 15.57 -33.54
CA TRP A 39 -10.35 16.91 -34.13
C TRP A 39 -9.11 17.42 -34.85
N TYR A 40 -7.93 17.02 -34.38
CA TYR A 40 -6.66 17.48 -34.92
C TYR A 40 -6.40 16.96 -36.35
N THR A 41 -6.65 15.67 -36.61
CA THR A 41 -6.41 15.06 -37.94
C THR A 41 -7.18 15.74 -39.08
N PRO A 42 -8.52 15.93 -39.02
CA PRO A 42 -9.23 16.61 -40.11
C PRO A 42 -8.80 18.07 -40.27
N ALA A 43 -8.46 18.76 -39.17
CA ALA A 43 -7.99 20.14 -39.23
C ALA A 43 -6.69 20.27 -40.04
N VAL A 44 -5.71 19.39 -39.81
CA VAL A 44 -4.44 19.38 -40.57
C VAL A 44 -4.70 19.09 -42.06
N VAL A 45 -5.56 18.14 -42.38
CA VAL A 45 -5.89 17.81 -43.78
C VAL A 45 -6.52 19.00 -44.49
N ILE A 46 -7.46 19.70 -43.84
CA ILE A 46 -8.08 20.91 -44.39
C ILE A 46 -7.03 21.99 -44.64
N VAL A 47 -6.09 22.21 -43.71
CA VAL A 47 -5.00 23.18 -43.90
C VAL A 47 -4.09 22.77 -45.06
N ALA A 48 -3.70 21.50 -45.16
CA ALA A 48 -2.84 21.01 -46.24
C ALA A 48 -3.50 21.18 -47.62
N VAL A 49 -4.79 20.80 -47.75
CA VAL A 49 -5.57 21.02 -48.97
C VAL A 49 -5.74 22.50 -49.27
N GLY A 50 -6.00 23.32 -48.24
CA GLY A 50 -6.12 24.76 -48.35
C GLY A 50 -4.86 25.44 -48.90
N LEU A 51 -3.66 24.98 -48.51
CA LEU A 51 -2.40 25.49 -49.05
C LEU A 51 -2.28 25.24 -50.56
N VAL A 52 -2.65 24.06 -51.03
CA VAL A 52 -2.62 23.71 -52.47
C VAL A 52 -3.65 24.52 -53.24
N ILE A 53 -4.89 24.62 -52.73
CA ILE A 53 -5.95 25.41 -53.37
C ILE A 53 -5.57 26.89 -53.45
N PHE A 54 -4.97 27.44 -52.39
CA PHE A 54 -4.54 28.83 -52.34
C PHE A 54 -3.46 29.14 -53.38
N ASP A 55 -2.47 28.26 -53.53
CA ASP A 55 -1.42 28.39 -54.55
C ASP A 55 -2.00 28.29 -55.98
N TYR A 56 -2.87 27.30 -56.22
CA TYR A 56 -3.56 27.14 -57.50
C TYR A 56 -4.41 28.35 -57.88
N SER A 57 -5.13 28.94 -56.90
CA SER A 57 -5.96 30.12 -57.12
C SER A 57 -5.15 31.37 -57.47
N ARG A 58 -3.90 31.51 -57.00
CA ARG A 58 -3.06 32.67 -57.31
C ARG A 58 -2.30 32.53 -58.62
N ASN A 59 -1.91 31.32 -59.00
CA ASN A 59 -1.10 31.10 -60.19
C ASN A 59 -1.55 29.85 -60.98
N PRO A 60 -2.71 29.87 -61.66
CA PRO A 60 -3.32 28.66 -62.24
C PRO A 60 -2.48 27.93 -63.31
N HIS A 61 -1.49 28.61 -63.89
CA HIS A 61 -0.60 28.08 -64.93
C HIS A 61 0.84 27.92 -64.45
N GLY A 62 1.09 28.10 -63.15
CA GLY A 62 2.40 27.96 -62.53
C GLY A 62 2.80 26.51 -62.21
N ASN A 63 4.04 26.32 -61.80
CA ASN A 63 4.50 25.04 -61.27
C ASN A 63 4.08 24.90 -59.79
N HIS A 64 3.12 24.01 -59.51
CA HIS A 64 2.57 23.76 -58.17
C HIS A 64 3.31 22.69 -57.36
N ASN A 65 4.41 22.14 -57.87
CA ASN A 65 5.15 21.07 -57.18
C ASN A 65 5.64 21.52 -55.79
N GLY A 66 5.94 22.81 -55.61
CA GLY A 66 6.34 23.36 -54.31
C GLY A 66 5.24 23.31 -53.25
N SER A 67 4.01 23.73 -53.59
CA SER A 67 2.88 23.72 -52.67
C SER A 67 2.39 22.30 -52.35
N ILE A 68 2.44 21.40 -53.34
CA ILE A 68 2.16 19.96 -53.14
C ILE A 68 3.20 19.33 -52.19
N ASN A 69 4.49 19.58 -52.40
CA ASN A 69 5.55 19.08 -51.52
C ASN A 69 5.38 19.62 -50.08
N GLN A 70 5.05 20.90 -49.92
CA GLN A 70 4.80 21.49 -48.61
C GLN A 70 3.57 20.88 -47.91
N ALA A 71 2.48 20.64 -48.66
CA ALA A 71 1.29 19.97 -48.12
C ALA A 71 1.61 18.54 -47.67
N LEU A 72 2.41 17.80 -48.43
CA LEU A 72 2.86 16.45 -48.07
C LEU A 72 3.76 16.46 -46.82
N VAL A 73 4.73 17.37 -46.75
CA VAL A 73 5.57 17.54 -45.55
C VAL A 73 4.73 17.91 -44.33
N LEU A 74 3.74 18.79 -44.48
CA LEU A 74 2.81 19.15 -43.40
C LEU A 74 1.98 17.95 -42.92
N LEU A 75 1.43 17.15 -43.84
CA LEU A 75 0.64 15.98 -43.50
C LEU A 75 1.46 14.93 -42.73
N VAL A 76 2.69 14.68 -43.18
CA VAL A 76 3.58 13.71 -42.53
C VAL A 76 4.06 14.20 -41.16
N THR A 77 4.49 15.47 -41.05
CA THR A 77 4.88 16.06 -39.76
C THR A 77 3.76 16.14 -38.74
N ALA A 78 2.52 16.14 -39.21
CA ALA A 78 1.37 16.19 -38.35
C ALA A 78 1.01 14.84 -37.71
N CYS A 79 1.63 13.69 -37.99
CA CYS A 79 1.31 12.48 -37.22
C CYS A 79 1.63 12.68 -35.72
N PRO A 80 0.69 12.50 -34.76
CA PRO A 80 0.98 12.56 -33.32
C PRO A 80 1.47 11.20 -32.81
N CYS A 81 2.40 10.58 -33.54
CA CYS A 81 2.81 9.19 -33.34
C CYS A 81 3.41 9.00 -31.92
N ALA A 82 4.38 9.84 -31.52
CA ALA A 82 4.98 9.78 -30.17
C ALA A 82 3.99 10.09 -29.03
N LEU A 83 3.08 11.06 -29.25
CA LEU A 83 2.09 11.48 -28.26
C LEU A 83 1.09 10.36 -27.95
N LEU A 84 0.62 9.66 -28.98
CA LEU A 84 -0.35 8.56 -28.85
C LEU A 84 0.25 7.35 -28.13
N ILE A 85 1.50 7.00 -28.44
CA ILE A 85 2.15 5.78 -27.93
C ILE A 85 2.71 5.99 -26.51
N SER A 86 3.08 7.22 -26.15
CA SER A 86 3.64 7.57 -24.84
C SER A 86 2.89 6.96 -23.66
N THR A 87 1.59 7.19 -23.61
CA THR A 87 0.74 6.83 -22.47
C THR A 87 0.59 5.31 -22.28
N PRO A 88 0.12 4.53 -23.27
CA PRO A 88 -0.04 3.09 -23.11
C PRO A 88 1.29 2.39 -22.81
N VAL A 89 2.39 2.76 -23.46
CA VAL A 89 3.70 2.15 -23.21
C VAL A 89 4.16 2.43 -21.78
N THR A 90 4.00 3.66 -21.28
CA THR A 90 4.37 4.01 -19.90
C THR A 90 3.55 3.21 -18.89
N TYR A 91 2.24 3.06 -19.10
CA TYR A 91 1.39 2.25 -18.20
C TYR A 91 1.75 0.78 -18.23
N VAL A 92 1.99 0.18 -19.40
CA VAL A 92 2.42 -1.22 -19.51
C VAL A 92 3.74 -1.43 -18.76
N CYS A 93 4.71 -0.52 -18.91
CA CYS A 93 5.98 -0.59 -18.19
C CYS A 93 5.78 -0.48 -16.66
N ALA A 94 4.93 0.45 -16.21
CA ALA A 94 4.63 0.61 -14.78
C ALA A 94 3.88 -0.60 -14.20
N MET A 95 2.91 -1.17 -14.92
CA MET A 95 2.19 -2.37 -14.51
C MET A 95 3.11 -3.59 -14.48
N ALA A 96 4.03 -3.72 -15.43
CA ALA A 96 5.05 -4.76 -15.43
C ALA A 96 6.00 -4.62 -14.22
N ALA A 97 6.42 -3.39 -13.88
CA ALA A 97 7.22 -3.14 -12.68
C ALA A 97 6.45 -3.47 -11.39
N ALA A 98 5.15 -3.14 -11.32
CA ALA A 98 4.25 -3.51 -10.24
C ALA A 98 4.13 -5.03 -10.08
N ALA A 99 3.90 -5.75 -11.18
CA ALA A 99 3.77 -7.20 -11.19
C ALA A 99 5.07 -7.90 -10.73
N LYS A 100 6.24 -7.41 -11.17
CA LYS A 100 7.56 -7.88 -10.67
C LYS A 100 7.71 -7.73 -9.16
N SER A 101 7.03 -6.74 -8.57
CA SER A 101 7.01 -6.49 -7.13
C SER A 101 5.79 -7.12 -6.43
N LEU A 102 5.12 -8.09 -7.06
CA LEU A 102 3.94 -8.79 -6.54
C LEU A 102 2.75 -7.85 -6.23
N VAL A 103 2.63 -6.74 -6.96
CA VAL A 103 1.48 -5.84 -6.94
C VAL A 103 0.78 -5.90 -8.29
N LEU A 104 -0.41 -6.49 -8.34
CA LEU A 104 -1.20 -6.58 -9.56
C LEU A 104 -2.10 -5.36 -9.68
N VAL A 105 -2.05 -4.67 -10.82
CA VAL A 105 -2.90 -3.51 -11.11
C VAL A 105 -3.76 -3.83 -12.32
N LYS A 106 -5.08 -3.65 -12.22
CA LYS A 106 -6.05 -4.00 -13.27
C LYS A 106 -6.36 -2.89 -14.28
N GLY A 107 -5.38 -2.01 -14.53
CA GLY A 107 -5.49 -0.99 -15.57
C GLY A 107 -4.71 0.28 -15.27
N GLY A 108 -4.38 1.01 -16.33
CA GLY A 108 -3.66 2.28 -16.23
C GLY A 108 -4.45 3.38 -15.49
N GLU A 109 -5.78 3.32 -15.52
CA GLU A 109 -6.65 4.30 -14.84
C GLU A 109 -6.50 4.28 -13.31
N HIS A 110 -6.23 3.11 -12.73
CA HIS A 110 -6.01 2.98 -11.29
C HIS A 110 -4.65 3.55 -10.88
N LEU A 111 -3.59 3.33 -11.69
CA LEU A 111 -2.29 3.99 -11.50
C LEU A 111 -2.43 5.52 -11.60
N GLU A 112 -3.19 6.02 -12.57
CA GLU A 112 -3.45 7.45 -12.72
C GLU A 112 -4.15 8.02 -11.49
N THR A 113 -5.16 7.31 -10.99
CA THR A 113 -5.93 7.73 -9.81
C THR A 113 -5.08 7.70 -8.55
N ILE A 114 -4.28 6.65 -8.34
CA ILE A 114 -3.32 6.55 -7.21
C ILE A 114 -2.27 7.67 -7.28
N ALA A 115 -1.82 8.06 -8.48
CA ALA A 115 -0.82 9.10 -8.63
C ALA A 115 -1.30 10.47 -8.09
N VAL A 116 -2.61 10.75 -8.19
CA VAL A 116 -3.21 12.04 -7.80
C VAL A 116 -4.00 12.00 -6.48
N MET A 117 -4.23 10.81 -5.92
CA MET A 117 -5.00 10.67 -4.68
C MET A 117 -4.37 11.39 -3.49
N LYS A 118 -5.23 11.81 -2.57
CA LYS A 118 -4.86 12.47 -1.32
C LYS A 118 -5.41 11.78 -0.08
N ASN A 119 -6.35 10.87 -0.25
CA ASN A 119 -6.97 10.13 0.85
C ASN A 119 -6.79 8.63 0.66
N MET A 120 -6.49 7.93 1.76
CA MET A 120 -6.49 6.49 1.82
C MET A 120 -7.28 6.03 3.05
N ALA A 121 -8.36 5.29 2.82
CA ALA A 121 -9.08 4.58 3.87
C ALA A 121 -8.49 3.18 4.01
N LEU A 122 -8.21 2.78 5.24
CA LEU A 122 -7.54 1.52 5.59
C LEU A 122 -8.49 0.74 6.49
N ASP A 123 -8.89 -0.47 6.09
CA ASP A 123 -9.55 -1.36 7.03
C ASP A 123 -8.58 -1.80 8.13
N LYS A 124 -9.11 -2.15 9.30
CA LYS A 124 -8.30 -2.63 10.42
C LYS A 124 -7.98 -4.12 10.26
N THR A 125 -9.01 -4.95 10.26
CA THR A 125 -8.89 -6.39 10.49
C THR A 125 -8.47 -7.08 9.21
N GLY A 126 -7.32 -7.74 9.21
CA GLY A 126 -6.79 -8.40 8.00
C GLY A 126 -6.09 -7.45 7.02
N THR A 127 -6.21 -6.12 7.21
CA THR A 127 -5.47 -5.11 6.45
C THR A 127 -4.34 -4.50 7.28
N LEU A 128 -4.64 -3.60 8.22
CA LEU A 128 -3.62 -3.07 9.14
C LEU A 128 -3.11 -4.11 10.13
N THR A 129 -3.92 -5.12 10.43
CA THR A 129 -3.57 -6.25 11.26
C THR A 129 -3.48 -7.54 10.46
N LYS A 130 -2.88 -8.57 11.06
CA LYS A 130 -2.74 -9.88 10.41
C LYS A 130 -4.04 -10.69 10.42
N ALA A 131 -5.09 -10.22 11.10
CA ALA A 131 -6.24 -11.03 11.51
C ALA A 131 -5.83 -12.32 12.25
N ALA A 132 -4.63 -12.30 12.87
CA ALA A 132 -4.08 -13.37 13.67
C ALA A 132 -4.16 -12.92 15.12
N PHE A 133 -5.18 -13.40 15.81
CA PHE A 133 -5.39 -13.08 17.22
C PHE A 133 -4.37 -13.84 18.08
N SER A 134 -3.92 -13.21 19.16
CA SER A 134 -3.10 -13.86 20.19
C SER A 134 -3.75 -13.68 21.55
N VAL A 135 -3.77 -14.74 22.34
CA VAL A 135 -4.22 -14.68 23.73
C VAL A 135 -3.20 -13.86 24.53
N SER A 136 -3.61 -12.65 24.91
CA SER A 136 -2.79 -11.73 25.70
C SER A 136 -2.88 -12.05 27.20
N SER A 137 -4.02 -12.57 27.65
CA SER A 137 -4.25 -12.93 29.05
C SER A 137 -5.31 -14.03 29.10
N PHE A 138 -5.11 -15.02 29.96
CA PHE A 138 -6.05 -16.11 30.21
C PHE A 138 -5.97 -16.46 31.69
N SER A 139 -7.09 -16.31 32.40
CA SER A 139 -7.15 -16.41 33.84
C SER A 139 -8.24 -17.39 34.25
N ILE A 140 -7.89 -18.25 35.21
CA ILE A 140 -8.82 -19.21 35.83
C ILE A 140 -8.78 -18.90 37.34
N PRO A 141 -9.84 -18.27 37.91
CA PRO A 141 -9.87 -17.91 39.32
C PRO A 141 -9.68 -19.11 40.26
N ASN A 142 -10.22 -20.28 39.91
CA ASN A 142 -10.13 -21.49 40.71
C ASN A 142 -9.15 -22.50 40.10
N ILE A 143 -7.97 -22.65 40.73
CA ILE A 143 -6.88 -23.52 40.23
C ILE A 143 -7.31 -24.99 40.15
N SER A 144 -8.22 -25.43 41.03
CA SER A 144 -8.76 -26.80 41.08
C SER A 144 -9.40 -27.22 39.75
N ASP A 145 -10.01 -26.27 39.04
CA ASP A 145 -10.73 -26.51 37.80
C ASP A 145 -9.82 -26.41 36.56
N ARG A 146 -8.52 -26.06 36.72
CA ARG A 146 -7.66 -25.63 35.61
C ARG A 146 -7.62 -26.63 34.46
N LEU A 147 -7.35 -27.90 34.75
CA LEU A 147 -7.18 -28.92 33.73
C LEU A 147 -8.49 -29.25 33.01
N LYS A 148 -9.61 -29.29 33.76
CA LYS A 148 -10.96 -29.49 33.21
C LYS A 148 -11.37 -28.34 32.30
N VAL A 149 -11.12 -27.10 32.72
CA VAL A 149 -11.43 -25.89 31.96
C VAL A 149 -10.60 -25.82 30.68
N LEU A 150 -9.30 -26.06 30.74
CA LEU A 150 -8.44 -26.04 29.55
C LEU A 150 -8.87 -27.09 28.52
N ARG A 151 -9.16 -28.33 28.95
CA ARG A 151 -9.70 -29.38 28.05
C ARG A 151 -11.05 -28.99 27.44
N SER A 152 -11.94 -28.44 28.26
CA SER A 152 -13.26 -27.97 27.83
C SER A 152 -13.16 -26.89 26.74
N VAL A 153 -12.28 -25.90 26.92
CA VAL A 153 -12.09 -24.83 25.94
C VAL A 153 -11.47 -25.36 24.65
N LEU A 154 -10.44 -26.22 24.75
CA LEU A 154 -9.81 -26.82 23.57
C LEU A 154 -10.81 -27.67 22.76
N ALA A 155 -11.63 -28.48 23.43
CA ALA A 155 -12.63 -29.33 22.77
C ALA A 155 -13.65 -28.50 21.98
N VAL A 156 -14.15 -27.40 22.54
CA VAL A 156 -15.16 -26.56 21.88
C VAL A 156 -14.54 -25.65 20.81
N GLU A 157 -13.42 -24.99 21.10
CA GLU A 157 -12.83 -24.00 20.18
C GLU A 157 -12.06 -24.65 19.01
N SER A 158 -11.65 -25.92 19.12
CA SER A 158 -11.02 -26.64 18.00
C SER A 158 -11.98 -26.92 16.84
N VAL A 159 -13.30 -26.88 17.07
CA VAL A 159 -14.33 -27.08 16.04
C VAL A 159 -14.75 -25.76 15.37
N SER A 160 -14.52 -24.62 16.03
CA SER A 160 -14.88 -23.31 15.52
C SER A 160 -13.86 -22.81 14.48
N THR A 161 -14.35 -22.28 13.36
CA THR A 161 -13.52 -21.66 12.30
C THR A 161 -13.17 -20.19 12.60
N HIS A 162 -13.62 -19.66 13.74
CA HIS A 162 -13.41 -18.26 14.08
C HIS A 162 -11.94 -18.00 14.45
N PRO A 163 -11.29 -16.91 13.98
CA PRO A 163 -9.88 -16.62 14.28
C PRO A 163 -9.52 -16.55 15.78
N ILE A 164 -10.46 -16.09 16.62
CA ILE A 164 -10.31 -16.11 18.09
C ILE A 164 -10.26 -17.54 18.64
N ALA A 165 -11.07 -18.45 18.10
CA ALA A 165 -11.12 -19.85 18.50
C ALA A 165 -9.78 -20.52 18.23
N THR A 166 -9.23 -20.30 17.03
CA THR A 166 -7.90 -20.79 16.65
C THR A 166 -6.81 -20.27 17.60
N ALA A 167 -6.87 -18.99 17.98
CA ALA A 167 -5.92 -18.39 18.92
C ALA A 167 -6.00 -19.02 20.32
N LEU A 168 -7.22 -19.27 20.82
CA LEU A 168 -7.45 -19.92 22.11
C LEU A 168 -6.98 -21.38 22.11
N SER A 169 -7.35 -22.15 21.08
CA SER A 169 -6.93 -23.54 20.92
C SER A 169 -5.40 -23.67 20.92
N LEU A 170 -4.70 -22.87 20.10
CA LEU A 170 -3.24 -22.86 20.05
C LEU A 170 -2.62 -22.48 21.41
N TYR A 171 -3.14 -21.45 22.07
CA TYR A 171 -2.65 -21.04 23.39
C TYR A 171 -2.82 -22.18 24.41
N ILE A 172 -3.98 -22.82 24.44
CA ILE A 172 -4.29 -23.88 25.41
C ILE A 172 -3.51 -25.16 25.15
N GLU A 173 -3.27 -25.51 23.89
CA GLU A 173 -2.40 -26.64 23.53
C GLU A 173 -0.96 -26.50 24.05
N THR A 174 -0.46 -25.27 24.23
CA THR A 174 0.85 -25.03 24.86
C THR A 174 0.82 -25.18 26.38
N GLN A 175 -0.37 -25.08 27.00
CA GLN A 175 -0.57 -25.16 28.45
C GLN A 175 -0.95 -26.57 28.92
N LEU A 176 -1.40 -27.44 28.02
CA LEU A 176 -1.81 -28.82 28.32
C LEU A 176 -0.64 -29.81 28.17
N PRO A 177 -0.50 -30.79 29.09
CA PRO A 177 0.40 -31.92 28.90
C PRO A 177 -0.04 -32.78 27.68
N PRO A 178 0.86 -33.58 27.08
CA PRO A 178 0.59 -34.37 25.87
C PRO A 178 -0.66 -35.26 25.98
N GLU A 179 -0.88 -35.83 27.16
CA GLU A 179 -2.01 -36.72 27.52
C GLU A 179 -3.37 -36.00 27.59
N GLY A 180 -3.38 -34.66 27.57
CA GLY A 180 -4.59 -33.84 27.64
C GLY A 180 -5.05 -33.27 26.30
N LYS A 181 -4.38 -33.61 25.20
CA LYS A 181 -4.64 -33.07 23.84
C LYS A 181 -5.65 -33.89 23.04
N GLU A 182 -6.04 -35.07 23.54
CA GLU A 182 -7.10 -35.87 22.92
C GLU A 182 -8.45 -35.43 23.46
N SER A 183 -9.24 -34.78 22.62
CA SER A 183 -10.69 -34.73 22.81
C SER A 183 -11.37 -34.44 21.48
N LYS A 184 -12.22 -35.37 21.02
CA LYS A 184 -12.97 -35.27 19.76
C LYS A 184 -14.48 -35.44 19.92
N ASP A 185 -14.97 -35.76 21.12
CA ASP A 185 -16.39 -36.02 21.33
C ASP A 185 -17.07 -34.81 21.99
N ILE A 186 -17.43 -33.84 21.16
CA ILE A 186 -18.37 -32.78 21.52
C ILE A 186 -19.73 -33.04 20.88
N SER A 187 -20.82 -32.70 21.57
CA SER A 187 -22.18 -32.74 21.02
C SER A 187 -22.80 -31.34 21.00
N ASP A 188 -23.83 -31.18 20.17
CA ASP A 188 -24.69 -29.98 20.12
C ASP A 188 -23.95 -28.65 19.90
N PHE A 189 -22.89 -28.66 19.08
CA PHE A 189 -22.15 -27.44 18.76
C PHE A 189 -23.04 -26.41 18.04
N LYS A 190 -23.13 -25.22 18.64
CA LYS A 190 -23.95 -24.11 18.17
C LYS A 190 -23.17 -22.81 18.22
N ILE A 191 -23.16 -22.09 17.11
CA ILE A 191 -22.66 -20.72 17.05
C ILE A 191 -23.79 -19.79 17.49
N VAL A 192 -23.53 -18.96 18.50
CA VAL A 192 -24.45 -17.91 18.96
C VAL A 192 -23.98 -16.58 18.35
N PRO A 193 -24.65 -16.07 17.30
CA PRO A 193 -24.18 -14.90 16.57
C PRO A 193 -23.92 -13.70 17.48
N GLY A 194 -22.72 -13.12 17.37
CA GLY A 194 -22.31 -11.95 18.15
C GLY A 194 -22.04 -12.20 19.64
N LYS A 195 -22.27 -13.42 20.16
CA LYS A 195 -22.02 -13.74 21.57
C LYS A 195 -20.90 -14.77 21.76
N GLY A 196 -20.84 -15.83 20.95
CA GLY A 196 -19.82 -16.87 21.12
C GLY A 196 -20.22 -18.24 20.58
N VAL A 197 -19.65 -19.29 21.15
CA VAL A 197 -19.93 -20.69 20.82
C VAL A 197 -20.44 -21.44 22.04
N GLU A 198 -21.32 -22.40 21.79
CA GLU A 198 -21.95 -23.25 22.80
C GLU A 198 -21.85 -24.71 22.36
N SER A 199 -21.51 -25.61 23.27
CA SER A 199 -21.46 -27.05 23.00
C SER A 199 -21.44 -27.85 24.30
N THR A 200 -21.72 -29.15 24.22
CA THR A 200 -21.65 -30.08 25.34
C THR A 200 -20.40 -30.95 25.23
N PHE A 201 -19.63 -31.04 26.32
CA PHE A 201 -18.44 -31.88 26.42
C PHE A 201 -18.44 -32.60 27.78
N GLU A 202 -18.20 -33.92 27.79
CA GLU A 202 -18.24 -34.76 29.00
C GLU A 202 -19.52 -34.54 29.85
N GLY A 203 -20.67 -34.38 29.19
CA GLY A 203 -21.96 -34.14 29.83
C GLY A 203 -22.13 -32.74 30.48
N SER A 204 -21.16 -31.84 30.32
CA SER A 204 -21.24 -30.46 30.80
C SER A 204 -21.53 -29.49 29.66
N ARG A 205 -22.44 -28.53 29.89
CA ARG A 205 -22.75 -27.46 28.93
C ARG A 205 -21.69 -26.38 29.00
N ILE A 206 -21.00 -26.13 27.90
CA ILE A 206 -19.93 -25.13 27.80
C ILE A 206 -20.39 -23.99 26.90
N PHE A 207 -20.18 -22.76 27.36
CA PHE A 207 -20.35 -21.55 26.55
C PHE A 207 -19.08 -20.70 26.61
N ILE A 208 -18.55 -20.30 25.46
CA ILE A 208 -17.33 -19.51 25.34
C ILE A 208 -17.63 -18.28 24.51
N GLY A 209 -17.45 -17.10 25.09
CA GLY A 209 -17.60 -15.85 24.37
C GLY A 209 -17.91 -14.65 25.24
N ASN A 210 -18.42 -13.61 24.61
CA ASN A 210 -18.73 -12.33 25.23
C ASN A 210 -20.20 -12.31 25.68
N ASN A 211 -20.44 -12.55 26.98
CA ASN A 211 -21.77 -12.48 27.59
C ASN A 211 -21.74 -11.61 28.85
N LYS A 212 -21.60 -10.30 28.64
CA LYS A 212 -21.46 -9.30 29.72
C LYS A 212 -22.69 -9.23 30.62
N GLU A 213 -23.89 -9.33 30.04
CA GLU A 213 -25.16 -9.28 30.78
C GLU A 213 -25.23 -10.43 31.79
N LYS A 214 -25.02 -11.67 31.33
CA LYS A 214 -25.01 -12.85 32.20
C LYS A 214 -23.89 -12.80 33.25
N LEU A 215 -22.73 -12.22 32.90
CA LEU A 215 -21.64 -12.01 33.87
C LEU A 215 -22.05 -11.01 34.96
N LEU A 216 -22.67 -9.90 34.59
CA LEU A 216 -23.17 -8.88 35.53
C LEU A 216 -24.23 -9.47 36.46
N ASP A 217 -25.19 -10.21 35.91
CA ASP A 217 -26.24 -10.88 36.70
C ASP A 217 -25.64 -11.87 37.71
N PHE A 218 -24.65 -12.66 37.29
CA PHE A 218 -23.93 -13.58 38.17
C PHE A 218 -23.22 -12.83 39.32
N ILE A 219 -22.48 -11.76 39.00
CA ILE A 219 -21.77 -10.96 40.01
C ILE A 219 -22.73 -10.30 40.99
N ASN A 220 -23.86 -9.77 40.50
CA ASN A 220 -24.87 -9.14 41.35
C ASN A 220 -25.54 -10.14 42.31
N SER A 221 -25.54 -11.43 41.97
CA SER A 221 -26.04 -12.52 42.82
C SER A 221 -24.99 -13.14 43.75
N ALA A 222 -23.72 -12.76 43.60
CA ALA A 222 -22.60 -13.36 44.33
C ALA A 222 -22.21 -12.55 45.60
N ASP A 223 -21.55 -13.22 46.54
CA ASP A 223 -21.13 -12.59 47.80
C ASP A 223 -20.02 -11.54 47.62
N SER A 224 -19.99 -10.58 48.55
CA SER A 224 -18.99 -9.51 48.63
C SER A 224 -17.60 -10.08 48.93
N GLY A 225 -16.88 -10.53 47.89
CA GLY A 225 -15.58 -11.21 48.01
C GLY A 225 -15.30 -12.24 46.92
N ASP A 226 -16.28 -12.51 46.04
CA ASP A 226 -16.10 -13.46 44.95
C ASP A 226 -14.94 -13.04 44.01
N PRO A 227 -14.02 -13.97 43.65
CA PRO A 227 -12.96 -13.73 42.67
C PRO A 227 -13.44 -13.10 41.34
N TRP A 228 -14.71 -13.30 40.98
CA TRP A 228 -15.32 -12.74 39.78
C TRP A 228 -15.52 -11.22 39.82
N MET A 229 -15.52 -10.57 40.99
CA MET A 229 -15.48 -9.10 41.09
C MET A 229 -14.15 -8.54 40.58
N LYS A 230 -13.03 -9.19 40.89
CA LYS A 230 -11.71 -8.83 40.33
C LYS A 230 -11.67 -9.10 38.84
N ALA A 231 -12.16 -10.27 38.41
CA ALA A 231 -12.24 -10.62 36.99
C ALA A 231 -13.07 -9.60 36.18
N HIS A 232 -14.18 -9.10 36.73
CA HIS A 232 -14.98 -8.06 36.08
C HIS A 232 -14.20 -6.76 35.88
N THR A 233 -13.44 -6.35 36.90
CA THR A 233 -12.60 -5.15 36.84
C THR A 233 -11.49 -5.32 35.79
N GLU A 234 -10.82 -6.47 35.77
CA GLU A 234 -9.79 -6.80 34.77
C GLU A 234 -10.35 -6.89 33.34
N LEU A 235 -11.51 -7.52 33.15
CA LEU A 235 -12.19 -7.60 31.86
C LEU A 235 -12.58 -6.23 31.33
N ASN A 236 -13.05 -5.33 32.21
CA ASN A 236 -13.34 -3.96 31.85
C ASN A 236 -12.07 -3.19 31.49
N GLN A 237 -10.99 -3.37 32.24
CA GLN A 237 -9.70 -2.75 31.95
C GLN A 237 -9.15 -3.24 30.61
N TRP A 238 -9.15 -4.55 30.36
CA TRP A 238 -8.70 -5.13 29.09
C TRP A 238 -9.54 -4.67 27.91
N ALA A 239 -10.85 -4.52 28.10
CA ALA A 239 -11.72 -3.95 27.07
C ALA A 239 -11.40 -2.47 26.80
N GLN A 240 -11.05 -1.69 27.83
CA GLN A 240 -10.55 -0.32 27.68
C GLN A 240 -9.17 -0.27 27.00
N ASP A 241 -8.31 -1.26 27.28
CA ASP A 241 -7.02 -1.49 26.61
C ASP A 241 -7.20 -2.10 25.20
N GLY A 242 -8.43 -2.16 24.69
CA GLY A 242 -8.73 -2.57 23.33
C GLY A 242 -8.49 -4.04 23.02
N LYS A 243 -8.49 -4.88 24.05
CA LYS A 243 -8.48 -6.33 23.88
C LYS A 243 -9.92 -6.82 23.72
N THR A 244 -10.11 -7.81 22.87
CA THR A 244 -11.37 -8.54 22.79
C THR A 244 -11.43 -9.48 23.98
N THR A 245 -12.44 -9.32 24.83
CA THR A 245 -12.58 -10.11 26.05
C THR A 245 -13.70 -11.13 25.95
N GLY A 246 -13.54 -12.25 26.67
CA GLY A 246 -14.54 -13.29 26.73
C GLY A 246 -14.46 -14.08 28.04
N VAL A 247 -15.51 -14.84 28.30
CA VAL A 247 -15.68 -15.66 29.50
C VAL A 247 -16.04 -17.08 29.06
N VAL A 248 -15.49 -18.04 29.79
CA VAL A 248 -15.78 -19.48 29.66
C VAL A 248 -16.73 -19.86 30.77
N TRP A 249 -17.87 -20.41 30.39
CA TRP A 249 -18.93 -20.87 31.28
C TRP A 249 -19.04 -22.38 31.19
N ILE A 250 -19.18 -23.05 32.34
CA ILE A 250 -19.45 -24.48 32.44
C ILE A 250 -20.66 -24.66 33.36
N ASN A 251 -21.73 -25.27 32.84
CA ASN A 251 -23.00 -25.48 33.55
C ASN A 251 -23.54 -24.18 34.15
N ASP A 252 -23.53 -23.10 33.38
CA ASP A 252 -23.98 -21.75 33.77
C ASP A 252 -23.16 -21.04 34.87
N PHE A 253 -22.02 -21.62 35.29
CA PHE A 253 -21.05 -20.95 36.17
C PHE A 253 -19.84 -20.46 35.38
N PRO A 254 -19.36 -19.23 35.64
CA PRO A 254 -18.17 -18.72 34.98
C PRO A 254 -16.93 -19.39 35.60
N LYS A 255 -16.02 -19.87 34.74
CA LYS A 255 -14.83 -20.65 35.14
C LYS A 255 -13.51 -20.07 34.66
N ALA A 256 -13.50 -19.37 33.53
CA ALA A 256 -12.31 -18.69 33.03
C ALA A 256 -12.68 -17.41 32.31
N TYR A 257 -11.72 -16.52 32.16
CA TYR A 257 -11.87 -15.33 31.35
C TYR A 257 -10.58 -15.04 30.61
N TYR A 258 -10.70 -14.44 29.44
CA TYR A 258 -9.58 -14.27 28.53
C TYR A 258 -9.66 -12.94 27.79
N ALA A 259 -8.50 -12.52 27.30
CA ALA A 259 -8.35 -11.37 26.44
C ALA A 259 -7.47 -11.73 25.25
N VAL A 260 -8.03 -11.55 24.06
CA VAL A 260 -7.34 -11.69 22.78
C VAL A 260 -7.07 -10.32 22.20
N SER A 261 -5.89 -10.15 21.60
CA SER A 261 -5.54 -8.93 20.86
C SER A 261 -5.22 -9.28 19.42
N ASP A 262 -5.63 -8.40 18.52
CA ASP A 262 -5.23 -8.47 17.12
C ASP A 262 -3.85 -7.83 16.95
N ILE A 263 -2.96 -8.49 16.22
CA ILE A 263 -1.57 -8.05 16.07
C ILE A 263 -1.44 -7.19 14.81
N PRO A 264 -0.96 -5.93 14.92
CA PRO A 264 -0.65 -5.12 13.75
C PRO A 264 0.35 -5.81 12.82
N ARG A 265 0.22 -5.59 11.51
CA ARG A 265 1.20 -6.08 10.54
C ARG A 265 2.55 -5.43 10.77
N THR A 266 3.61 -6.20 10.54
CA THR A 266 4.97 -5.67 10.43
C THR A 266 4.99 -4.64 9.30
N GLY A 267 5.56 -3.45 9.55
CA GLY A 267 5.56 -2.37 8.58
C GLY A 267 4.31 -1.48 8.55
N ALA A 268 3.23 -1.80 9.30
CA ALA A 268 2.00 -0.98 9.29
C ALA A 268 2.25 0.46 9.73
N LYS A 269 2.98 0.66 10.84
CA LYS A 269 3.40 1.98 11.32
C LYS A 269 4.18 2.77 10.26
N TYR A 270 5.23 2.16 9.72
CA TYR A 270 6.07 2.76 8.68
C TYR A 270 5.29 3.06 7.39
N THR A 271 4.26 2.27 7.07
CA THR A 271 3.40 2.50 5.91
C THR A 271 2.56 3.76 6.12
N VAL A 272 1.93 3.89 7.28
CA VAL A 272 1.12 5.07 7.65
C VAL A 272 1.97 6.34 7.63
N GLU A 273 3.13 6.30 8.29
CA GLU A 273 4.09 7.41 8.29
C GLU A 273 4.59 7.72 6.86
N GLY A 274 4.94 6.68 6.08
CA GLY A 274 5.38 6.82 4.70
C GLY A 274 4.31 7.46 3.80
N LEU A 275 3.04 7.11 3.97
CA LEU A 275 1.92 7.75 3.26
C LEU A 275 1.77 9.22 3.64
N TRP A 276 1.94 9.56 4.92
CA TRP A 276 1.92 10.96 5.37
C TRP A 276 3.07 11.79 4.78
N THR A 277 4.29 11.24 4.71
CA THR A 277 5.41 11.93 4.05
C THR A 277 5.15 12.18 2.55
N LEU A 278 4.34 11.33 1.92
CA LEU A 278 3.88 11.51 0.55
C LEU A 278 2.68 12.47 0.43
N GLY A 279 2.18 13.03 1.54
CA GLY A 279 1.02 13.93 1.58
C GLY A 279 -0.30 13.22 1.30
N VAL A 280 -0.41 11.94 1.66
CA VAL A 280 -1.66 11.14 1.62
C VAL A 280 -2.20 11.05 3.04
N GLN A 281 -3.41 11.56 3.27
CA GLN A 281 -4.11 11.41 4.54
C GLN A 281 -4.66 9.99 4.69
N THR A 282 -4.35 9.34 5.80
CA THR A 282 -4.83 7.99 6.11
C THR A 282 -5.94 8.04 7.16
N ARG A 283 -6.95 7.17 7.02
CA ARG A 283 -8.02 6.98 8.01
C ARG A 283 -8.27 5.49 8.20
N MET A 284 -8.35 5.04 9.44
CA MET A 284 -8.75 3.67 9.77
C MET A 284 -10.26 3.58 9.81
N LEU A 285 -10.86 2.65 9.07
CA LEU A 285 -12.28 2.34 9.11
C LEU A 285 -12.48 0.94 9.67
N THR A 286 -13.31 0.76 10.70
CA THR A 286 -13.54 -0.56 11.28
C THR A 286 -14.92 -0.70 11.93
N GLY A 287 -15.45 -1.92 11.91
CA GLY A 287 -16.67 -2.28 12.67
C GLY A 287 -16.39 -2.57 14.15
N ASP A 288 -15.11 -2.71 14.53
CA ASP A 288 -14.72 -3.00 15.91
C ASP A 288 -15.08 -1.87 16.87
N ALA A 289 -15.14 -2.19 18.16
CA ALA A 289 -15.35 -1.20 19.20
C ALA A 289 -14.22 -0.15 19.27
N LYS A 290 -14.53 1.02 19.86
CA LYS A 290 -13.59 2.14 20.01
C LYS A 290 -12.27 1.76 20.69
N GLY A 291 -12.32 0.95 21.75
CA GLY A 291 -11.13 0.50 22.48
C GLY A 291 -10.13 -0.24 21.59
N PRO A 292 -10.53 -1.38 20.97
CA PRO A 292 -9.65 -2.14 20.07
C PRO A 292 -9.10 -1.34 18.89
N ALA A 293 -9.94 -0.52 18.27
CA ALA A 293 -9.52 0.34 17.17
C ALA A 293 -8.45 1.36 17.62
N ARG A 294 -8.63 1.97 18.79
CA ARG A 294 -7.70 2.97 19.36
C ARG A 294 -6.36 2.36 19.73
N VAL A 295 -6.33 1.14 20.26
CA VAL A 295 -5.07 0.49 20.65
C VAL A 295 -4.25 0.12 19.42
N VAL A 296 -4.87 -0.47 18.40
CA VAL A 296 -4.19 -0.71 17.11
C VAL A 296 -3.72 0.61 16.51
N GLY A 297 -4.58 1.64 16.50
CA GLY A 297 -4.26 2.98 16.02
C GLY A 297 -3.03 3.59 16.69
N ARG A 298 -2.96 3.56 18.03
CA ARG A 298 -1.81 4.05 18.79
C ARG A 298 -0.53 3.28 18.47
N GLN A 299 -0.60 1.95 18.32
CA GLN A 299 0.57 1.12 17.98
C GLN A 299 1.14 1.48 16.60
N ILE A 300 0.29 1.87 15.65
CA ILE A 300 0.70 2.31 14.31
C ILE A 300 0.88 3.83 14.17
N GLY A 301 0.77 4.58 15.27
CA GLY A 301 0.99 6.03 15.31
C GLY A 301 -0.19 6.90 14.88
N MET A 302 -1.39 6.35 14.66
CA MET A 302 -2.59 7.11 14.33
C MET A 302 -3.21 7.79 15.55
N ASN A 303 -3.67 9.03 15.37
CA ASN A 303 -4.43 9.78 16.35
C ASN A 303 -5.91 9.37 16.35
N ASP A 304 -6.63 9.64 17.45
CA ASP A 304 -8.03 9.26 17.61
C ASP A 304 -8.94 9.81 16.49
N ASP A 305 -8.68 11.03 16.01
CA ASP A 305 -9.43 11.68 14.92
C ASP A 305 -9.32 10.94 13.56
N MET A 306 -8.30 10.09 13.40
CA MET A 306 -8.07 9.30 12.19
C MET A 306 -8.74 7.93 12.26
N ILE A 307 -9.36 7.58 13.39
CA ILE A 307 -9.90 6.25 13.68
C ILE A 307 -11.43 6.33 13.72
N MET A 308 -12.05 5.66 12.75
CA MET A 308 -13.51 5.54 12.65
C MET A 308 -13.88 4.10 12.99
N SER A 309 -14.55 3.92 14.12
CA SER A 309 -14.88 2.61 14.70
C SER A 309 -16.38 2.46 14.87
N GLN A 310 -16.84 1.23 15.14
CA GLN A 310 -18.26 0.88 15.25
C GLN A 310 -19.07 1.18 13.98
N LEU A 311 -18.42 1.10 12.81
CA LEU A 311 -19.06 1.37 11.52
C LEU A 311 -19.81 0.13 11.02
N LEU A 312 -21.06 0.34 10.61
CA LEU A 312 -21.77 -0.62 9.77
C LEU A 312 -21.25 -0.55 8.32
N PRO A 313 -21.47 -1.57 7.48
CA PRO A 313 -21.08 -1.53 6.06
C PRO A 313 -21.61 -0.29 5.32
N GLU A 314 -22.85 0.13 5.60
CA GLU A 314 -23.48 1.32 5.02
C GLU A 314 -22.79 2.62 5.47
N ASP A 315 -22.31 2.65 6.71
CA ASP A 315 -21.60 3.80 7.27
C ASP A 315 -20.23 3.96 6.63
N LYS A 316 -19.51 2.84 6.38
CA LYS A 316 -18.25 2.85 5.63
C LYS A 316 -18.45 3.49 4.26
N ILE A 317 -19.50 3.09 3.53
CA ILE A 317 -19.83 3.64 2.20
C ILE A 317 -20.16 5.13 2.29
N ARG A 318 -21.01 5.54 3.25
CA ARG A 318 -21.41 6.94 3.46
C ARG A 318 -20.18 7.82 3.73
N LEU A 319 -19.28 7.36 4.58
CA LEU A 319 -18.06 8.07 4.93
C LEU A 319 -17.11 8.20 3.73
N ILE A 320 -16.92 7.13 2.95
CA ILE A 320 -16.11 7.18 1.72
C ILE A 320 -16.66 8.23 0.75
N ARG A 321 -17.98 8.26 0.52
CA ARG A 321 -18.60 9.27 -0.35
C ARG A 321 -18.43 10.68 0.19
N ALA A 322 -18.56 10.88 1.49
CA ALA A 322 -18.39 12.19 2.11
C ALA A 322 -16.94 12.70 2.03
N ILE A 323 -15.95 11.82 2.21
CA ILE A 323 -14.54 12.16 2.03
C ILE A 323 -14.29 12.57 0.57
N LYS A 324 -14.81 11.82 -0.41
CA LYS A 324 -14.67 12.13 -1.85
C LYS A 324 -15.27 13.50 -2.21
N ASN A 325 -16.40 13.84 -1.61
CA ASN A 325 -17.14 15.08 -1.89
C ASN A 325 -16.66 16.28 -1.06
N ASN A 326 -15.66 16.13 -0.19
CA ASN A 326 -15.31 17.11 0.85
C ASN A 326 -16.54 17.58 1.66
N ALA A 327 -17.54 16.71 1.81
CA ALA A 327 -18.78 16.95 2.55
C ALA A 327 -18.67 16.49 4.02
N LEU A 328 -17.45 16.51 4.56
CA LEU A 328 -17.12 16.15 5.93
C LEU A 328 -17.63 17.16 6.97
N LYS A 329 -18.49 18.11 6.60
CA LYS A 329 -19.22 18.94 7.57
C LYS A 329 -20.61 18.39 7.90
N ASP A 330 -21.14 17.46 7.09
CA ASP A 330 -22.55 17.04 7.16
C ASP A 330 -22.76 15.65 7.81
N ILE A 331 -21.69 14.97 8.24
CA ILE A 331 -21.83 13.75 9.04
C ILE A 331 -21.87 14.19 10.55
N GLN A 332 -22.57 13.47 11.42
CA GLN A 332 -22.99 13.88 12.79
C GLN A 332 -21.96 14.44 13.81
N ASP A 333 -22.47 15.09 14.87
CA ASP A 333 -21.74 15.65 16.03
C ASP A 333 -20.78 14.72 16.82
N ASN A 334 -20.74 13.41 16.54
CA ASN A 334 -20.06 12.42 17.37
C ASN A 334 -18.66 12.00 16.87
N TRP A 335 -18.23 12.50 15.71
CA TRP A 335 -16.90 12.26 15.13
C TRP A 335 -16.24 13.62 14.86
N ARG A 336 -15.40 14.08 15.79
CA ARG A 336 -14.56 15.25 15.54
C ARG A 336 -13.48 14.85 14.54
N LEU A 337 -13.60 15.27 13.28
CA LEU A 337 -12.57 15.03 12.26
C LEU A 337 -11.63 16.24 12.14
N CYS A 338 -10.34 15.93 11.98
CA CYS A 338 -9.25 16.91 11.95
C CYS A 338 -9.52 18.10 11.01
N ALA A 339 -9.26 19.29 11.56
CA ALA A 339 -9.42 20.59 10.93
C ALA A 339 -8.42 21.00 9.81
N PRO A 340 -7.30 20.31 9.46
CA PRO A 340 -6.48 20.73 8.33
C PRO A 340 -6.92 19.97 7.06
N CYS A 341 -8.20 20.06 6.70
CA CYS A 341 -8.68 19.63 5.39
C CYS A 341 -8.78 20.83 4.45
N SER A 342 -7.72 21.64 4.38
CA SER A 342 -7.50 22.65 3.33
C SER A 342 -7.03 21.99 2.03
N GLY A 343 -7.59 20.83 1.70
CA GLY A 343 -7.30 20.10 0.47
C GLY A 343 -8.23 20.58 -0.66
N PRO A 344 -7.77 20.53 -1.93
CA PRO A 344 -8.58 20.94 -3.07
C PRO A 344 -9.91 20.15 -3.13
N ARG A 345 -10.98 20.81 -3.60
CA ARG A 345 -12.28 20.18 -3.89
C ARG A 345 -12.09 18.95 -4.79
N LYS A 346 -12.76 17.83 -4.47
CA LYS A 346 -12.74 16.54 -5.21
C LYS A 346 -11.43 15.72 -5.06
N ALA A 347 -11.03 15.41 -3.83
CA ALA A 347 -9.86 14.58 -3.59
C ALA A 347 -10.17 13.09 -3.82
N LYS A 348 -9.42 12.43 -4.71
CA LYS A 348 -9.52 10.99 -4.97
C LYS A 348 -9.17 10.18 -3.73
N LEU A 349 -9.90 9.08 -3.51
CA LEU A 349 -9.74 8.18 -2.36
C LEU A 349 -9.49 6.74 -2.80
N ALA A 350 -8.46 6.12 -2.22
CA ALA A 350 -8.29 4.67 -2.27
C ALA A 350 -8.81 4.01 -0.99
N MET A 351 -9.47 2.86 -1.11
CA MET A 351 -9.86 2.01 0.02
C MET A 351 -9.02 0.75 0.01
N VAL A 352 -8.38 0.43 1.13
CA VAL A 352 -7.58 -0.79 1.30
C VAL A 352 -8.31 -1.74 2.25
N GLY A 353 -8.53 -2.98 1.81
CA GLY A 353 -9.26 -3.99 2.56
C GLY A 353 -8.76 -5.41 2.28
N ASP A 354 -9.34 -6.39 2.97
CA ASP A 354 -9.09 -7.82 2.71
C ASP A 354 -9.91 -8.36 1.51
N GLY A 355 -10.87 -7.57 1.02
CA GLY A 355 -11.73 -7.89 -0.13
C GLY A 355 -12.91 -8.82 0.18
N VAL A 356 -13.03 -9.34 1.42
CA VAL A 356 -14.13 -10.23 1.83
C VAL A 356 -15.22 -9.45 2.53
N ASN A 357 -14.86 -8.71 3.59
CA ASN A 357 -15.82 -7.97 4.40
C ASN A 357 -16.05 -6.54 3.89
N ASP A 358 -15.07 -6.01 3.16
CA ASP A 358 -15.04 -4.61 2.72
C ASP A 358 -15.41 -4.39 1.27
N ALA A 359 -15.80 -5.43 0.53
CA ALA A 359 -16.11 -5.32 -0.90
C ALA A 359 -17.10 -4.18 -1.24
N PRO A 360 -18.20 -3.96 -0.48
CA PRO A 360 -19.10 -2.83 -0.75
C PRO A 360 -18.45 -1.46 -0.54
N ALA A 361 -17.60 -1.32 0.49
CA ALA A 361 -16.88 -0.08 0.77
C ALA A 361 -15.78 0.17 -0.29
N MET A 362 -15.07 -0.88 -0.70
CA MET A 362 -14.07 -0.83 -1.75
C MET A 362 -14.66 -0.39 -3.09
N ALA A 363 -15.84 -0.90 -3.46
CA ALA A 363 -16.54 -0.50 -4.68
C ALA A 363 -16.98 0.98 -4.69
N ALA A 364 -17.14 1.62 -3.52
CA ALA A 364 -17.50 3.03 -3.44
C ALA A 364 -16.30 3.99 -3.59
N ALA A 365 -15.07 3.48 -3.43
CA ALA A 365 -13.83 4.25 -3.56
C ALA A 365 -13.55 4.65 -5.02
N ASP A 366 -12.53 5.49 -5.26
CA ASP A 366 -12.04 5.70 -6.63
C ASP A 366 -11.06 4.60 -7.07
N VAL A 367 -10.39 3.97 -6.11
CA VAL A 367 -9.55 2.78 -6.32
C VAL A 367 -9.71 1.82 -5.14
N ALA A 368 -9.99 0.56 -5.45
CA ALA A 368 -10.05 -0.54 -4.50
C ALA A 368 -8.71 -1.29 -4.47
N ILE A 369 -8.07 -1.36 -3.30
CA ILE A 369 -6.81 -2.09 -3.10
C ILE A 369 -7.05 -3.25 -2.15
N ALA A 370 -6.86 -4.49 -2.59
CA ALA A 370 -6.99 -5.66 -1.73
C ALA A 370 -5.65 -6.22 -1.24
N MET A 371 -5.66 -6.73 -0.01
CA MET A 371 -4.59 -7.55 0.56
C MET A 371 -4.81 -9.02 0.19
N GLY A 372 -3.92 -9.60 -0.61
CA GLY A 372 -4.05 -10.96 -1.17
C GLY A 372 -3.68 -12.11 -0.23
N ALA A 373 -3.30 -11.82 1.02
CA ALA A 373 -2.74 -12.80 1.96
C ALA A 373 -3.68 -13.95 2.36
N ASN A 374 -4.98 -13.70 2.53
CA ASN A 374 -5.93 -14.68 3.10
C ASN A 374 -7.12 -15.03 2.18
N GLY A 375 -7.11 -14.59 0.92
CA GLY A 375 -8.30 -14.69 0.06
C GLY A 375 -8.07 -14.31 -1.39
N ALA A 376 -6.87 -14.59 -1.92
CA ALA A 376 -6.41 -14.13 -3.22
C ALA A 376 -7.46 -14.29 -4.34
N ALA A 377 -8.22 -15.38 -4.37
CA ALA A 377 -9.22 -15.60 -5.42
C ALA A 377 -10.39 -14.59 -5.41
N LEU A 378 -10.98 -14.32 -4.24
CA LEU A 378 -12.12 -13.41 -4.11
C LEU A 378 -11.68 -11.94 -4.14
N ALA A 379 -10.55 -11.63 -3.51
CA ALA A 379 -9.90 -10.32 -3.56
C ALA A 379 -9.47 -9.94 -5.00
N MET A 380 -8.99 -10.91 -5.80
CA MET A 380 -8.68 -10.71 -7.21
C MET A 380 -9.91 -10.47 -8.07
N GLU A 381 -11.12 -10.75 -7.61
CA GLU A 381 -12.33 -10.50 -8.40
C GLU A 381 -12.82 -9.06 -8.20
N THR A 382 -12.81 -8.58 -6.96
CA THR A 382 -13.46 -7.33 -6.55
C THR A 382 -12.55 -6.09 -6.52
N ALA A 383 -11.23 -6.25 -6.48
CA ALA A 383 -10.31 -5.11 -6.34
C ALA A 383 -9.65 -4.66 -7.65
N ASP A 384 -9.36 -3.37 -7.75
CA ASP A 384 -8.64 -2.75 -8.87
C ASP A 384 -7.13 -3.00 -8.80
N VAL A 385 -6.61 -3.07 -7.56
CA VAL A 385 -5.22 -3.39 -7.26
C VAL A 385 -5.17 -4.48 -6.20
N VAL A 386 -4.28 -5.45 -6.38
CA VAL A 386 -4.10 -6.58 -5.45
C VAL A 386 -2.63 -6.66 -5.03
N LEU A 387 -2.36 -6.57 -3.73
CA LEU A 387 -1.06 -6.90 -3.16
C LEU A 387 -1.03 -8.41 -2.96
N MET A 388 -0.22 -9.14 -3.74
CA MET A 388 -0.22 -10.61 -3.71
C MET A 388 0.42 -11.18 -2.44
N ASP A 389 1.22 -10.38 -1.73
CA ASP A 389 1.79 -10.74 -0.44
C ASP A 389 1.26 -9.88 0.71
N SER A 390 1.67 -10.25 1.93
CA SER A 390 1.22 -9.63 3.17
C SER A 390 1.90 -8.29 3.49
N GLU A 391 2.76 -7.77 2.59
CA GLU A 391 3.62 -6.63 2.87
C GLU A 391 2.91 -5.30 2.59
N ILE A 392 2.36 -4.71 3.65
CA ILE A 392 1.61 -3.45 3.56
C ILE A 392 2.47 -2.24 3.17
N LEU A 393 3.80 -2.31 3.36
CA LEU A 393 4.76 -1.26 2.92
C LEU A 393 4.71 -0.99 1.41
N LYS A 394 4.27 -1.97 0.61
CA LYS A 394 4.11 -1.80 -0.83
C LYS A 394 3.06 -0.77 -1.21
N LEU A 395 2.16 -0.39 -0.31
CA LEU A 395 1.27 0.75 -0.54
C LEU A 395 2.08 2.04 -0.76
N VAL A 396 3.10 2.30 0.05
CA VAL A 396 3.99 3.47 -0.12
C VAL A 396 4.73 3.39 -1.45
N TRP A 397 5.27 2.22 -1.77
CA TRP A 397 5.98 1.98 -3.02
C TRP A 397 5.08 2.18 -4.25
N LEU A 398 3.85 1.66 -4.21
CA LEU A 398 2.86 1.79 -5.28
C LEU A 398 2.49 3.26 -5.54
N VAL A 399 2.34 4.07 -4.47
CA VAL A 399 2.12 5.52 -4.62
C VAL A 399 3.31 6.20 -5.29
N LYS A 400 4.54 5.84 -4.91
CA LYS A 400 5.77 6.37 -5.54
C LYS A 400 5.84 5.99 -7.02
N LEU A 401 5.62 4.71 -7.35
CA LEU A 401 5.61 4.21 -8.72
C LEU A 401 4.54 4.93 -9.56
N SER A 402 3.32 5.04 -9.05
CA SER A 402 2.21 5.72 -9.75
C SER A 402 2.54 7.19 -10.05
N ARG A 403 3.16 7.89 -9.09
CA ARG A 403 3.63 9.28 -9.29
C ARG A 403 4.79 9.38 -10.28
N ALA A 404 5.72 8.43 -10.26
CA ALA A 404 6.82 8.36 -11.22
C ALA A 404 6.28 8.14 -12.65
N ALA A 405 5.38 7.16 -12.83
CA ALA A 405 4.72 6.90 -14.09
C ALA A 405 3.98 8.14 -14.61
N ARG A 406 3.22 8.85 -13.75
CA ARG A 406 2.55 10.10 -14.13
C ARG A 406 3.55 11.19 -14.56
N ARG A 407 4.69 11.33 -13.88
CA ARG A 407 5.74 12.28 -14.27
C ARG A 407 6.33 11.92 -15.64
N THR A 408 6.61 10.65 -15.88
CA THR A 408 7.10 10.16 -17.18
C THR A 408 6.10 10.43 -18.30
N ILE A 409 4.81 10.15 -18.09
CA ILE A 409 3.74 10.45 -19.07
C ILE A 409 3.70 11.96 -19.38
N ILE A 410 3.66 12.82 -18.36
CA ILE A 410 3.61 14.28 -18.56
C ILE A 410 4.88 14.78 -19.27
N GLY A 411 6.05 14.25 -18.90
CA GLY A 411 7.32 14.57 -19.55
C GLY A 411 7.32 14.18 -21.03
N ASN A 412 6.90 12.96 -21.34
CA ASN A 412 6.82 12.44 -22.71
C ASN A 412 5.81 13.22 -23.57
N ILE A 413 4.65 13.56 -23.01
CA ILE A 413 3.64 14.40 -23.70
C ILE A 413 4.23 15.78 -24.00
N THR A 414 4.86 16.41 -23.00
CA THR A 414 5.46 17.75 -23.14
C THR A 414 6.56 17.73 -24.20
N PHE A 415 7.44 16.73 -24.16
CA PHE A 415 8.48 16.51 -25.15
C PHE A 415 7.91 16.31 -26.57
N SER A 416 6.91 15.43 -26.70
CA SER A 416 6.26 15.15 -28.00
C SER A 416 5.64 16.39 -28.60
N ILE A 417 4.94 17.20 -27.80
CA ILE A 417 4.35 18.47 -28.24
C ILE A 417 5.44 19.47 -28.62
N ALA A 418 6.50 19.60 -27.82
CA ALA A 418 7.59 20.53 -28.08
C ALA A 418 8.33 20.24 -29.40
N VAL A 419 8.73 18.98 -29.63
CA VAL A 419 9.36 18.56 -30.89
C VAL A 419 8.46 18.88 -32.07
N LYS A 420 7.17 18.60 -31.93
CA LYS A 420 6.21 18.80 -33.01
C LYS A 420 5.96 20.27 -33.34
N LEU A 421 5.90 21.13 -32.34
CA LEU A 421 5.81 22.59 -32.55
C LEU A 421 7.06 23.14 -33.26
N ILE A 422 8.25 22.65 -32.89
CA ILE A 422 9.51 23.06 -33.53
C ILE A 422 9.51 22.66 -35.02
N VAL A 423 9.21 21.40 -35.33
CA VAL A 423 9.19 20.89 -36.70
C VAL A 423 8.12 21.61 -37.54
N LEU A 424 6.91 21.78 -37.00
CA LEU A 424 5.82 22.48 -37.70
C LEU A 424 6.19 23.94 -38.01
N THR A 425 6.88 24.61 -37.09
CA THR A 425 7.38 25.98 -37.30
C THR A 425 8.43 26.01 -38.41
N LEU A 426 9.35 25.04 -38.45
CA LEU A 426 10.35 24.94 -39.51
C LEU A 426 9.73 24.67 -40.89
N VAL A 427 8.69 23.83 -40.95
CA VAL A 427 7.91 23.59 -42.18
C VAL A 427 7.23 24.87 -42.65
N ALA A 428 6.61 25.62 -41.73
CA ALA A 428 5.96 26.89 -42.05
C ALA A 428 6.93 27.93 -42.64
N PHE A 429 8.19 27.94 -42.19
CA PHE A 429 9.26 28.78 -42.76
C PHE A 429 9.95 28.17 -44.00
N GLN A 430 9.45 27.05 -44.54
CA GLN A 430 10.03 26.33 -45.69
C GLN A 430 11.50 25.92 -45.47
N ARG A 431 11.89 25.66 -44.22
CA ARG A 431 13.26 25.26 -43.83
C ARG A 431 13.39 23.79 -43.43
N ALA A 432 12.32 23.01 -43.56
CA ALA A 432 12.32 21.59 -43.21
C ALA A 432 11.90 20.73 -44.41
N ASP A 433 12.71 19.70 -44.67
CA ASP A 433 12.46 18.69 -45.68
C ASP A 433 11.70 17.49 -45.10
N LEU A 434 11.12 16.67 -45.98
CA LEU A 434 10.40 15.45 -45.61
C LEU A 434 11.23 14.48 -44.76
N TRP A 435 12.54 14.37 -45.03
CA TRP A 435 13.42 13.49 -44.27
C TRP A 435 13.59 13.95 -42.82
N MET A 436 13.72 15.27 -42.59
CA MET A 436 13.83 15.83 -41.23
C MET A 436 12.53 15.62 -40.44
N ALA A 437 11.39 15.76 -41.13
CA ALA A 437 10.07 15.50 -40.57
C ALA A 437 9.92 14.06 -40.07
N ILE A 438 10.25 13.08 -40.92
CA ILE A 438 10.18 11.65 -40.58
C ILE A 438 11.14 11.32 -39.44
N PHE A 439 12.38 11.82 -39.52
CA PHE A 439 13.39 11.60 -38.49
C PHE A 439 12.95 12.13 -37.12
N ALA A 440 12.36 13.33 -37.08
CA ALA A 440 11.89 13.93 -35.84
C ALA A 440 10.71 13.15 -35.23
N ASP A 441 9.74 12.71 -36.04
CA ASP A 441 8.57 11.99 -35.54
C ASP A 441 8.95 10.58 -35.03
N VAL A 442 9.64 9.79 -35.86
CA VAL A 442 10.11 8.44 -35.47
C VAL A 442 11.13 8.52 -34.33
N GLY A 443 12.06 9.47 -34.38
CA GLY A 443 13.04 9.68 -33.32
C GLY A 443 12.39 10.08 -31.99
N SER A 444 11.37 10.93 -32.02
CA SER A 444 10.62 11.30 -30.81
C SER A 444 9.83 10.12 -30.23
N MET A 445 9.25 9.27 -31.09
CA MET A 445 8.56 8.04 -30.68
C MET A 445 9.52 7.06 -30.00
N LEU A 446 10.72 6.86 -30.55
CA LEU A 446 11.75 6.01 -29.95
C LEU A 446 12.22 6.57 -28.61
N ALA A 447 12.50 7.87 -28.53
CA ALA A 447 12.94 8.52 -27.28
C ALA A 447 11.91 8.37 -26.15
N VAL A 448 10.63 8.60 -26.46
CA VAL A 448 9.52 8.41 -25.52
C VAL A 448 9.40 6.95 -25.07
N THR A 449 9.56 6.00 -25.99
CA THR A 449 9.51 4.57 -25.70
C THR A 449 10.64 4.16 -24.76
N ILE A 450 11.88 4.57 -25.05
CA ILE A 450 13.04 4.32 -24.20
C ILE A 450 12.82 4.91 -22.81
N ASN A 451 12.40 6.18 -22.73
CA ASN A 451 12.14 6.83 -21.44
C ASN A 451 11.05 6.11 -20.63
N SER A 452 10.04 5.54 -21.31
CA SER A 452 8.98 4.75 -20.67
C SER A 452 9.51 3.43 -20.12
N THR A 453 10.39 2.73 -20.86
CA THR A 453 11.00 1.47 -20.41
C THR A 453 11.91 1.62 -19.20
N LEU A 454 12.44 2.83 -18.93
CA LEU A 454 13.22 3.09 -17.72
C LEU A 454 12.43 2.79 -16.44
N LEU A 455 11.09 2.87 -16.46
CA LEU A 455 10.25 2.48 -15.33
C LEU A 455 10.35 0.99 -14.98
N LEU A 456 10.78 0.12 -15.90
CA LEU A 456 10.99 -1.31 -15.64
C LEU A 456 12.14 -1.58 -14.66
N THR A 457 13.05 -0.61 -14.50
CA THR A 457 14.18 -0.70 -13.55
C THR A 457 13.77 -0.30 -12.13
N TRP A 458 12.51 0.10 -11.93
CA TRP A 458 12.00 0.50 -10.62
C TRP A 458 11.88 -0.71 -9.69
N GLU A 459 12.92 -0.94 -8.90
CA GLU A 459 12.97 -2.07 -7.96
C GLU A 459 12.27 -1.73 -6.64
N SER A 460 11.60 -2.72 -6.04
CA SER A 460 11.06 -2.58 -4.69
C SER A 460 12.20 -2.54 -3.69
N SER A 461 12.47 -1.37 -3.12
CA SER A 461 13.35 -1.22 -1.94
C SER A 461 12.69 -1.69 -0.65
N ALA A 462 11.87 -2.76 -0.70
CA ALA A 462 11.48 -3.47 0.50
C ALA A 462 12.75 -4.06 1.14
N PRO A 463 13.02 -3.86 2.44
CA PRO A 463 14.11 -4.53 3.11
C PRO A 463 13.89 -6.03 2.95
N LYS A 464 14.70 -6.70 2.11
CA LYS A 464 14.68 -8.15 2.01
C LYS A 464 15.04 -8.68 3.40
N GLU A 465 14.06 -9.16 4.14
CA GLU A 465 14.27 -9.92 5.36
C GLU A 465 15.13 -11.12 4.95
N LYS A 466 16.43 -11.08 5.29
CA LYS A 466 17.35 -12.18 5.06
C LYS A 466 16.83 -13.36 5.88
N GLN A 467 16.02 -14.22 5.26
CA GLN A 467 15.77 -15.56 5.76
C GLN A 467 17.13 -16.27 5.81
N LYS A 468 17.78 -16.21 6.97
CA LYS A 468 18.85 -17.15 7.31
C LYS A 468 18.20 -18.53 7.26
N ARG A 469 18.58 -19.32 6.27
CA ARG A 469 18.44 -20.78 6.29
C ARG A 469 19.14 -21.28 7.56
N ALA A 470 18.40 -21.44 8.65
CA ALA A 470 18.86 -22.18 9.81
C ALA A 470 18.74 -23.67 9.47
N GLY A 471 19.76 -24.18 8.79
CA GLY A 471 20.05 -25.60 8.79
C GLY A 471 20.45 -26.02 10.21
N ARG A 472 19.86 -27.13 10.65
CA ARG A 472 20.18 -27.92 11.85
C ARG A 472 21.59 -27.69 12.40
N ARG A 473 21.69 -27.24 13.65
CA ARG A 473 22.61 -27.77 14.69
C ARG A 473 22.44 -27.01 16.01
N GLY A 474 22.20 -27.78 17.08
CA GLY A 474 22.80 -27.59 18.41
C GLY A 474 22.24 -26.47 19.28
N GLU A 475 21.74 -26.89 20.44
CA GLU A 475 21.48 -26.08 21.63
C GLU A 475 22.68 -25.18 21.99
N ASP A 476 22.40 -23.95 22.45
CA ASP A 476 22.86 -23.45 23.75
C ASP A 476 22.33 -22.04 24.06
N ASN A 477 21.88 -21.87 25.30
CA ASN A 477 21.40 -20.63 25.91
C ASN A 477 22.51 -19.56 26.02
N LYS A 478 22.20 -18.28 25.71
CA LYS A 478 22.30 -17.13 26.64
C LYS A 478 22.16 -15.76 25.95
N ALA A 479 21.50 -14.88 26.71
CA ALA A 479 21.72 -13.44 26.88
C ALA A 479 21.25 -12.43 25.81
N TYR A 480 20.37 -11.55 26.30
CA TYR A 480 20.06 -10.20 25.82
C TYR A 480 21.33 -9.35 25.61
N GLY A 481 21.33 -8.53 24.54
CA GLY A 481 22.35 -7.49 24.35
C GLY A 481 22.07 -6.55 23.16
N SER A 482 21.76 -5.30 23.50
CA SER A 482 22.14 -4.05 22.82
C SER A 482 21.81 -3.87 21.32
N TYR A 483 20.80 -3.03 21.04
CA TYR A 483 20.67 -2.38 19.72
C TYR A 483 21.52 -1.12 19.67
N GLY A 484 22.52 -1.14 18.79
CA GLY A 484 23.40 -0.03 18.49
C GLY A 484 22.69 1.14 17.82
N SER A 485 23.08 2.34 18.24
CA SER A 485 22.78 3.64 17.66
C SER A 485 23.17 3.71 16.18
N PHE A 486 22.31 4.30 15.34
CA PHE A 486 22.70 4.72 13.99
C PHE A 486 22.65 6.24 13.86
N ASP A 487 23.76 6.75 13.33
CA ASP A 487 24.26 8.12 13.29
C ASP A 487 23.37 9.05 12.44
N SER A 488 22.92 10.14 13.07
CA SER A 488 22.15 11.22 12.46
C SER A 488 23.07 12.35 12.02
N ARG A 489 23.73 12.22 10.87
CA ARG A 489 24.37 13.35 10.17
C ARG A 489 24.18 13.25 8.67
N LYS A 490 23.08 13.86 8.19
CA LYS A 490 22.93 14.61 6.93
C LYS A 490 21.46 14.94 6.70
N VAL A 491 20.99 16.00 7.35
CA VAL A 491 19.77 16.72 6.94
C VAL A 491 20.14 18.20 6.91
N GLY A 492 20.30 18.74 5.70
CA GLY A 492 20.36 20.18 5.48
C GLY A 492 19.00 20.80 5.81
N GLY A 493 19.01 21.84 6.63
CA GLY A 493 17.82 22.49 7.16
C GLY A 493 16.98 23.23 6.09
N PRO A 494 15.70 23.52 6.37
CA PRO A 494 14.85 24.28 5.48
C PRO A 494 15.04 25.79 5.67
N GLY A 495 15.12 26.50 4.54
CA GLY A 495 15.01 27.96 4.48
C GLY A 495 13.61 28.43 4.87
N THR A 496 13.58 29.44 5.73
CA THR A 496 12.40 30.14 6.21
C THR A 496 11.83 31.09 5.15
N CYS A 497 10.55 30.94 4.84
CA CYS A 497 9.77 31.95 4.13
C CYS A 497 9.03 32.82 5.16
N GLU A 498 9.38 34.10 5.19
CA GLU A 498 8.72 35.15 5.96
C GLU A 498 7.30 35.40 5.43
N ARG A 499 6.33 35.50 6.34
CA ARG A 499 5.15 36.36 6.17
C ARG A 499 4.88 37.07 7.48
N GLY A 500 4.99 38.38 7.42
CA GLY A 500 4.72 39.27 8.53
C GLY A 500 3.25 39.32 8.91
N PHE A 501 3.02 39.51 10.20
CA PHE A 501 1.90 40.28 10.73
C PHE A 501 2.41 41.02 11.99
N ARG A 502 2.23 42.33 11.98
CA ARG A 502 2.36 43.25 13.12
C ARG A 502 1.41 42.83 14.25
N ASP A 503 1.80 42.96 15.52
CA ASP A 503 1.39 44.12 16.33
C ASP A 503 2.11 44.20 17.70
N ASN A 504 2.01 45.40 18.27
CA ASN A 504 2.69 46.05 19.39
C ASN A 504 2.77 45.33 20.76
N GLY A 505 3.75 45.75 21.59
CA GLY A 505 3.65 45.63 23.05
C GLY A 505 4.98 45.73 23.79
N GLU A 506 5.13 46.79 24.58
CA GLU A 506 6.30 47.20 25.35
C GLU A 506 6.69 46.29 26.53
N ASN A 507 7.88 46.58 27.08
CA ASN A 507 8.35 46.38 28.46
C ASN A 507 9.17 45.11 28.81
N GLY A 508 10.49 45.34 28.93
CA GLY A 508 11.23 45.28 30.20
C GLY A 508 11.36 43.93 30.92
N LEU A 509 12.60 43.44 31.09
CA LEU A 509 13.26 43.23 32.41
C LEU A 509 14.46 42.26 32.33
N GLU A 510 15.58 42.79 32.81
CA GLU A 510 16.61 42.20 33.68
C GLU A 510 17.38 40.92 33.30
N LEU A 511 18.65 41.18 33.01
CA LEU A 511 19.81 40.32 33.26
C LEU A 511 20.02 40.08 34.76
N ARG A 512 20.20 38.82 35.16
CA ARG A 512 21.08 38.43 36.27
C ARG A 512 21.90 37.22 35.86
N GLY A 513 23.22 37.42 35.87
CA GLY A 513 24.22 36.38 35.65
C GLY A 513 24.72 35.73 36.93
N PHE A 514 25.89 35.08 36.78
CA PHE A 514 26.74 34.35 37.75
C PHE A 514 26.34 32.88 37.97
N GLN A 515 27.23 31.87 37.96
CA GLN A 515 28.68 31.75 37.78
C GLN A 515 29.03 30.23 37.82
N TYR A 516 30.20 29.82 37.29
CA TYR A 516 31.12 28.72 37.71
C TYR A 516 31.94 28.33 36.45
N SER A 517 33.22 28.72 36.26
CA SER A 517 34.49 28.29 36.91
C SER A 517 34.68 26.75 36.91
N GLY A 518 35.72 26.14 36.34
CA GLY A 518 36.93 26.64 35.70
C GLY A 518 37.92 25.51 35.30
N ASN A 519 39.09 25.96 34.83
CA ASN A 519 40.42 25.35 34.73
C ASN A 519 40.92 24.63 33.46
N GLU A 520 42.06 25.18 33.02
CA GLU A 520 42.99 24.90 31.93
C GLU A 520 43.94 23.73 32.25
N SER A 521 44.54 23.12 31.22
CA SER A 521 46.00 23.18 30.98
C SER A 521 46.49 22.28 29.82
N ASN A 522 47.10 22.95 28.83
CA ASN A 522 48.30 22.64 28.03
C ASN A 522 48.59 21.22 27.50
N LEU A 523 48.81 21.11 26.17
CA LEU A 523 50.13 20.85 25.55
C LEU A 523 50.02 20.72 24.01
N GLU A 524 50.63 21.65 23.30
CA GLU A 524 51.19 21.54 21.92
C GLU A 524 52.74 21.47 22.06
N PRO A 525 53.58 21.14 21.04
CA PRO A 525 53.44 21.52 19.62
C PRO A 525 53.99 20.54 18.53
N ASP A 526 53.72 20.92 17.27
CA ASP A 526 54.49 20.83 16.01
C ASP A 526 55.39 19.63 15.65
N LEU A 527 55.19 19.08 14.44
CA LEU A 527 56.26 19.00 13.40
C LEU A 527 55.75 18.56 12.01
N GLU A 528 56.38 19.18 11.02
CA GLU A 528 56.16 19.20 9.57
C GLU A 528 56.60 17.95 8.77
N LEU A 529 56.09 17.90 7.52
CA LEU A 529 56.73 17.45 6.26
C LEU A 529 57.04 15.94 6.04
N GLN A 530 56.39 15.33 5.04
CA GLN A 530 56.97 15.02 3.70
C GLN A 530 56.07 14.04 2.94
N GLY A 531 55.78 14.36 1.67
CA GLY A 531 55.06 13.48 0.75
C GLY A 531 55.96 12.42 0.11
N PHE A 532 55.34 11.39 -0.46
CA PHE A 532 55.92 10.57 -1.53
C PHE A 532 54.81 10.08 -2.48
N GLN A 533 54.96 10.43 -3.76
CA GLN A 533 54.30 9.80 -4.91
C GLN A 533 54.88 8.40 -5.14
N TYR A 534 54.10 7.49 -5.72
CA TYR A 534 54.54 6.66 -6.85
C TYR A 534 53.34 6.19 -7.69
N GLY A 535 53.49 6.28 -9.01
CA GLY A 535 52.51 5.85 -10.01
C GLY A 535 52.87 4.52 -10.70
N PHE A 536 51.85 3.98 -11.37
CA PHE A 536 51.77 3.09 -12.53
C PHE A 536 52.88 2.06 -12.87
N SER A 537 52.43 0.82 -13.17
CA SER A 537 52.97 -0.01 -14.26
C SER A 537 52.03 -1.18 -14.61
N ASN A 538 52.03 -1.54 -15.90
CA ASN A 538 51.12 -2.37 -16.69
C ASN A 538 51.26 -3.89 -16.51
N GLY A 539 50.24 -4.63 -17.00
CA GLY A 539 50.39 -6.03 -17.40
C GLY A 539 49.09 -6.66 -17.94
N SER A 540 48.95 -6.72 -19.27
CA SER A 540 48.06 -7.66 -19.98
C SER A 540 48.89 -8.86 -20.44
N PRO A 541 48.28 -10.05 -20.65
CA PRO A 541 48.30 -10.56 -22.02
C PRO A 541 46.96 -11.14 -22.50
N SER A 542 46.87 -11.11 -23.83
CA SER A 542 45.86 -11.60 -24.77
C SER A 542 45.59 -13.11 -24.73
N ASN A 543 44.35 -13.49 -25.06
CA ASN A 543 44.11 -14.61 -25.98
C ASN A 543 42.87 -14.36 -26.86
N LYS A 544 43.07 -14.46 -28.18
CA LYS A 544 42.07 -14.62 -29.26
C LYS A 544 41.47 -16.05 -29.12
N SER A 545 40.31 -16.47 -29.61
CA SER A 545 39.37 -16.05 -30.66
C SER A 545 38.09 -16.90 -30.46
N ASP A 546 36.91 -16.33 -30.70
CA ASP A 546 35.78 -16.95 -31.43
C ASP A 546 34.61 -15.94 -31.42
N GLU A 547 34.53 -15.14 -32.47
CA GLU A 547 33.35 -14.33 -32.79
C GLU A 547 32.23 -15.26 -33.26
N LYS A 548 31.16 -15.36 -32.47
CA LYS A 548 29.84 -15.74 -32.97
C LYS A 548 28.97 -14.49 -32.99
N GLU A 549 28.51 -14.11 -34.18
CA GLU A 549 27.45 -13.12 -34.36
C GLU A 549 26.22 -13.52 -33.53
N LEU A 550 25.84 -12.69 -32.55
CA LEU A 550 24.56 -12.79 -31.87
C LEU A 550 23.47 -12.20 -32.79
N THR A 551 22.83 -13.05 -33.57
CA THR A 551 21.53 -12.74 -34.18
C THR A 551 20.40 -12.99 -33.18
N PHE A 552 19.36 -12.16 -33.27
CA PHE A 552 18.22 -12.07 -32.35
C PHE A 552 17.46 -13.40 -32.14
N ASP A 553 17.57 -14.33 -33.08
CA ASP A 553 16.88 -15.62 -33.03
C ASP A 553 17.47 -16.60 -32.00
N ASN A 554 18.78 -16.54 -31.73
CA ASN A 554 19.42 -17.46 -30.76
C ASN A 554 19.11 -17.12 -29.30
N LEU A 555 18.60 -15.90 -29.02
CA LEU A 555 18.21 -15.49 -27.66
C LEU A 555 16.81 -16.02 -27.27
N VAL A 556 16.01 -16.44 -28.25
CA VAL A 556 14.64 -16.92 -28.02
C VAL A 556 14.66 -18.40 -27.63
N ASP A 557 15.53 -19.20 -28.21
CA ASP A 557 15.58 -20.65 -27.92
C ASP A 557 16.20 -20.97 -26.55
N ASP A 558 17.20 -20.21 -26.10
CA ASP A 558 17.82 -20.39 -24.76
C ASP A 558 16.93 -19.88 -23.61
N LEU A 559 15.87 -19.12 -23.90
CA LEU A 559 14.88 -18.66 -22.92
C LEU A 559 13.71 -19.63 -22.75
N PHE A 560 13.59 -20.62 -23.63
CA PHE A 560 12.50 -21.62 -23.65
C PHE A 560 12.97 -23.08 -23.49
N ALA A 561 14.25 -23.33 -23.21
CA ALA A 561 14.76 -24.58 -22.66
C ALA A 561 15.02 -24.45 -21.16
#